data_AF-A0A072PJW2-F1
#
_entry.id   AF-A0A072PJW2-F1
#
_cell.length_a   1.000
_cell.length_b   1.000
_cell.length_c   1.000
_cell.angle_alpha   90.00
_cell.angle_beta   90.00
_cell.angle_gamma   90.00
#
_symmetry.space_group_name_H-M   'P 1'
#
loop_
_entity.id
_entity.type
_entity.pdbx_description
1 polymer ?
#
loop_
_entity_poly.entity_id
_entity_poly.type
_entity_poly.pdbx_seq_one_letter_code
_entity_poly.pdbx_strand_id
1 'polypeptide(L)'
;YFERVYPYTPVLDSVSFVRRYTAGTYSTFICQCTLTSVAPYMSSSLLAESGYPDRYTAQRSFFAKAQLLYDLGGEQSQLVLLQGSLILTSSYFSFGLDKDCRYWLNNAVRLATQLGLHRKQMARQLDMETQKLFTRIFWVMFNKDVLMAISGRNNVRGLNDRHCDVLELEVEDCTEEDEAHTQDSGAEYPCTLSPVQVLYLIHNTKLSHI
;
A
#
# COMPACT_ATOMS: atom_id res chain seq x y z
N TYR A 1 4.19 9.66 4.42
CA TYR A 1 3.76 8.55 3.52
C TYR A 1 3.08 9.12 2.30
N PHE A 2 2.05 9.94 2.50
CA PHE A 2 1.25 10.47 1.41
C PHE A 2 1.98 11.37 0.42
N GLU A 3 3.01 12.10 0.84
CA GLU A 3 3.82 12.89 -0.09
C GLU A 3 4.81 12.05 -0.91
N ARG A 4 5.46 11.05 -0.28
CA ARG A 4 6.67 10.39 -0.84
C ARG A 4 6.44 9.00 -1.43
N VAL A 5 5.48 8.25 -0.90
CA VAL A 5 5.28 6.83 -1.22
C VAL A 5 3.93 6.60 -1.88
N TYR A 6 2.89 7.29 -1.42
CA TYR A 6 1.53 7.15 -1.92
C TYR A 6 1.38 7.33 -3.44
N PRO A 7 2.12 8.24 -4.11
CA PRO A 7 2.08 8.33 -5.58
C PRO A 7 2.40 7.02 -6.33
N TYR A 8 3.16 6.11 -5.71
CA TYR A 8 3.57 4.83 -6.29
C TYR A 8 2.87 3.62 -5.66
N THR A 9 2.25 3.79 -4.49
CA THR A 9 1.55 2.72 -3.77
C THR A 9 0.31 3.30 -3.09
N PRO A 10 -0.69 3.78 -3.87
CA PRO A 10 -1.91 4.40 -3.32
C PRO A 10 -2.91 3.35 -2.82
N VAL A 11 -2.49 2.51 -1.89
CA VAL A 11 -3.29 1.38 -1.38
C VAL A 11 -4.14 1.76 -0.17
N LEU A 12 -3.97 2.96 0.38
CA LEU A 12 -4.72 3.47 1.53
C LEU A 12 -5.76 4.48 1.05
N ASP A 13 -6.82 4.63 1.83
CA ASP A 13 -7.69 5.81 1.78
C ASP A 13 -7.09 6.87 2.72
N SER A 14 -6.65 8.01 2.19
CA SER A 14 -5.90 9.00 2.96
C SER A 14 -6.77 9.68 4.00
N VAL A 15 -8.02 10.00 3.66
CA VAL A 15 -9.00 10.64 4.55
C VAL A 15 -9.28 9.77 5.78
N SER A 16 -9.68 8.51 5.57
CA SER A 16 -9.96 7.54 6.63
C SER A 16 -8.72 7.21 7.45
N PHE A 17 -7.55 7.10 6.81
CA PHE A 17 -6.30 6.86 7.54
C PHE A 17 -5.98 8.01 8.50
N VAL A 18 -6.00 9.26 8.02
CA VAL A 18 -5.71 10.44 8.84
C VAL A 18 -6.73 10.57 9.97
N ARG A 19 -8.02 10.39 9.68
CA ARG A 19 -9.09 10.40 10.69
C ARG A 19 -8.87 9.35 11.79
N ARG A 20 -8.52 8.11 11.42
CA ARG A 20 -8.24 7.05 12.40
C ARG A 20 -6.95 7.30 13.17
N TYR A 21 -5.96 7.92 12.53
CA TYR A 21 -4.70 8.28 13.16
C TYR A 21 -4.90 9.35 14.23
N THR A 22 -5.62 10.43 13.92
CA THR A 22 -5.93 11.51 14.87
C THR A 22 -6.84 11.03 16.00
N ALA A 23 -7.79 10.13 15.72
CA ALA A 23 -8.64 9.51 16.73
C ALA A 23 -7.94 8.45 17.59
N GLY A 24 -6.70 8.06 17.26
CA GLY A 24 -5.97 7.00 17.97
C GLY A 24 -6.49 5.58 17.74
N THR A 25 -7.39 5.37 16.76
CA THR A 25 -7.99 4.08 16.42
C THR A 25 -7.37 3.44 15.17
N TYR A 26 -6.14 3.83 14.83
CA TYR A 26 -5.43 3.32 13.67
C TYR A 26 -4.83 1.94 13.95
N SER A 27 -4.65 1.16 12.88
CA SER A 27 -3.93 -0.12 13.00
C SER A 27 -2.44 0.13 13.24
N THR A 28 -1.91 -0.41 14.33
CA THR A 28 -0.46 -0.30 14.60
C THR A 28 0.36 -0.98 13.50
N PHE A 29 -0.14 -2.08 12.92
CA PHE A 29 0.53 -2.78 11.82
C PHE A 29 0.71 -1.86 10.61
N ILE A 30 -0.36 -1.22 10.13
CA ILE A 30 -0.26 -0.34 8.96
C ILE A 30 0.59 0.90 9.25
N CYS A 31 0.59 1.39 10.49
CA CYS A 31 1.45 2.48 10.91
C CYS A 31 2.93 2.08 10.82
N GLN A 32 3.32 0.90 11.31
CA GLN A 32 4.70 0.41 11.16
C GLN A 32 5.07 0.18 9.68
N CYS A 33 4.16 -0.34 8.85
CA CYS A 33 4.39 -0.48 7.40
C CYS A 33 4.64 0.87 6.73
N THR A 34 3.80 1.87 7.01
CA THR A 34 3.95 3.22 6.43
C THR A 34 5.24 3.88 6.91
N LEU A 35 5.59 3.81 8.20
CA LEU A 35 6.85 4.30 8.75
C LEU A 35 8.07 3.64 8.09
N THR A 36 8.01 2.33 7.87
CA THR A 36 9.05 1.58 7.16
C THR A 36 9.27 2.11 5.74
N SER A 37 8.19 2.38 5.01
CA SER A 37 8.29 2.87 3.63
C SER A 37 8.85 4.29 3.54
N VAL A 38 8.65 5.11 4.57
CA VAL A 38 9.09 6.52 4.57
C VAL A 38 10.46 6.74 5.20
N ALA A 39 10.96 5.78 5.98
CA ALA A 39 12.24 5.89 6.67
C ALA A 39 13.43 6.30 5.76
N PRO A 40 13.53 5.83 4.50
CA PRO A 40 14.56 6.30 3.56
C PRO A 40 14.50 7.79 3.20
N TYR A 41 13.38 8.47 3.46
CA TYR A 41 13.17 9.88 3.15
C TYR A 41 13.25 10.79 4.39
N MET A 42 13.49 10.23 5.58
CA MET A 42 13.57 11.02 6.81
C MET A 42 14.74 12.01 6.77
N SER A 43 14.52 13.23 7.29
CA SER A 43 15.58 14.21 7.50
C SER A 43 16.49 13.78 8.67
N SER A 44 17.71 14.32 8.71
CA SER A 44 18.62 14.06 9.83
C SER A 44 18.06 14.55 11.18
N SER A 45 17.25 15.62 11.18
CA SER A 45 16.57 16.10 12.39
C SER A 45 15.54 15.09 12.91
N LEU A 46 14.65 14.60 12.04
CA LEU A 46 13.63 13.62 12.39
C LEU A 46 14.24 12.29 12.85
N LEU A 47 15.36 11.87 12.26
CA LEU A 47 16.08 10.68 12.72
C LEU A 47 16.60 10.85 14.16
N ALA A 48 17.23 11.98 14.45
CA ALA A 48 17.74 12.29 15.78
C ALA A 48 16.61 12.35 16.82
N GLU A 49 15.51 13.05 16.51
CA GLU A 49 14.31 13.12 17.36
C GLU A 49 13.67 11.74 17.59
N SER A 50 13.70 10.88 16.57
CA SER A 50 13.19 9.50 16.65
C SER A 50 14.16 8.53 17.34
N GLY A 51 15.35 8.99 17.74
CA GLY A 51 16.37 8.18 18.41
C GLY A 51 17.07 7.17 17.50
N TYR A 52 17.10 7.39 16.18
CA TYR A 52 17.80 6.52 15.24
C TYR A 52 19.09 7.17 14.71
N PRO A 53 20.19 6.42 14.62
CA PRO A 53 21.47 6.94 14.14
C PRO A 53 21.46 7.20 12.63
N ASP A 54 20.68 6.43 11.87
CA ASP A 54 20.62 6.50 10.41
C ASP A 54 19.31 5.93 9.87
N ARG A 55 19.02 6.25 8.59
CA ARG A 55 17.79 5.84 7.90
C ARG A 55 17.62 4.33 7.78
N TYR A 56 18.72 3.61 7.58
CA TYR A 56 18.71 2.16 7.42
C TYR A 56 18.35 1.48 8.74
N THR A 57 18.94 1.92 9.85
CA THR A 57 18.60 1.45 11.20
C THR A 57 17.14 1.78 11.56
N ALA A 58 16.67 2.98 11.26
CA ALA A 58 15.27 3.37 11.44
C ALA A 58 14.32 2.46 10.64
N GLN A 59 14.60 2.29 9.33
CA GLN A 59 13.80 1.47 8.44
C GLN A 59 13.74 0.01 8.92
N ARG A 60 14.88 -0.58 9.32
CA ARG A 60 14.93 -1.94 9.86
C ARG A 60 14.12 -2.09 11.14
N SER A 61 14.19 -1.11 12.04
CA SER A 61 13.42 -1.13 13.28
C SER A 61 11.91 -1.11 13.02
N PHE A 62 11.42 -0.22 12.15
CA PHE A 62 10.01 -0.18 11.78
C PHE A 62 9.57 -1.44 11.04
N PHE A 63 10.41 -1.96 10.13
CA PHE A 63 10.12 -3.20 9.40
C PHE A 63 9.99 -4.36 10.37
N ALA A 64 10.94 -4.56 11.29
CA ALA A 64 10.90 -5.63 12.28
C ALA A 64 9.65 -5.56 13.18
N LYS A 65 9.22 -4.35 13.58
CA LYS A 65 7.97 -4.16 14.33
C LYS A 65 6.74 -4.53 13.50
N ALA A 66 6.70 -4.16 12.22
CA ALA A 66 5.61 -4.57 11.32
C ALA A 66 5.55 -6.09 11.16
N GLN A 67 6.70 -6.75 10.98
CA GLN A 67 6.79 -8.21 10.90
C GLN A 67 6.30 -8.88 12.18
N LEU A 68 6.72 -8.38 13.35
CA LEU A 68 6.29 -8.93 14.64
C LEU A 68 4.77 -8.81 14.82
N LEU A 69 4.19 -7.65 14.48
CA LEU A 69 2.74 -7.45 14.51
C LEU A 69 2.00 -8.40 13.56
N TYR A 70 2.56 -8.67 12.39
CA TYR A 70 2.01 -9.65 11.46
C TYR A 70 2.08 -11.07 12.03
N ASP A 71 3.25 -11.49 12.51
CA ASP A 71 3.53 -12.85 12.98
C ASP A 71 2.74 -13.21 14.25
N LEU A 72 2.48 -12.23 15.13
CA LEU A 72 1.68 -12.41 16.34
C LEU A 72 0.17 -12.25 16.10
N GLY A 73 -0.27 -11.98 14.86
CA GLY A 73 -1.69 -11.73 14.57
C GLY A 73 -2.23 -10.44 15.21
N GLY A 74 -1.40 -9.41 15.35
CA GLY A 74 -1.78 -8.10 15.90
C GLY A 74 -2.75 -7.32 15.02
N GLU A 75 -2.96 -7.74 13.78
CA GLU A 75 -3.99 -7.23 12.88
C GLU A 75 -4.84 -8.39 12.35
N GLN A 76 -6.16 -8.20 12.32
CA GLN A 76 -7.15 -9.22 11.94
C GLN A 76 -7.85 -8.86 10.62
N SER A 77 -7.87 -7.59 10.25
CA SER A 77 -8.44 -7.13 8.99
C SER A 77 -7.56 -7.59 7.81
N GLN A 78 -8.11 -8.49 6.99
CA GLN A 78 -7.46 -8.96 5.77
C GLN A 78 -7.10 -7.83 4.81
N LEU A 79 -7.93 -6.78 4.74
CA LEU A 79 -7.64 -5.60 3.92
C LEU A 79 -6.40 -4.85 4.43
N VAL A 80 -6.30 -4.66 5.75
CA VAL A 80 -5.14 -3.96 6.34
C VAL A 80 -3.87 -4.80 6.20
N LEU A 81 -3.98 -6.12 6.35
CA LEU A 81 -2.88 -7.05 6.09
C LEU A 81 -2.42 -7.01 4.62
N LEU A 82 -3.37 -6.93 3.68
CA LEU A 82 -3.10 -6.77 2.25
C LEU A 82 -2.36 -5.45 1.97
N GLN A 83 -2.90 -4.34 2.45
CA GLN A 83 -2.32 -3.01 2.28
C GLN A 83 -0.90 -2.93 2.85
N GLY A 84 -0.71 -3.40 4.08
CA GLY A 84 0.60 -3.41 4.72
C GLY A 84 1.60 -4.31 3.98
N SER A 85 1.16 -5.48 3.51
CA SER A 85 1.99 -6.37 2.69
C SER A 85 2.45 -5.67 1.41
N LEU A 86 1.56 -4.96 0.71
CA LEU A 86 1.92 -4.20 -0.51
C LEU A 86 2.89 -3.05 -0.25
N ILE A 87 2.78 -2.39 0.90
CA ILE A 87 3.72 -1.33 1.31
C ILE A 87 5.11 -1.93 1.58
N LEU A 88 5.18 -3.08 2.27
CA LEU A 88 6.44 -3.72 2.63
C LEU A 88 7.22 -4.27 1.43
N THR A 89 6.58 -4.54 0.28
CA THR A 89 7.28 -5.00 -0.94
C THR A 89 8.35 -4.02 -1.42
N SER A 90 8.19 -2.73 -1.12
CA SER A 90 9.11 -1.68 -1.56
C SER A 90 10.37 -1.57 -0.68
N SER A 91 10.44 -2.34 0.41
CA SER A 91 11.58 -2.34 1.33
C SER A 91 12.64 -3.33 0.85
N TYR A 92 13.87 -2.85 0.62
CA TYR A 92 14.99 -3.68 0.21
C TYR A 92 16.08 -3.65 1.27
N PHE A 93 16.50 -4.83 1.70
CA PHE A 93 17.62 -5.02 2.62
C PHE A 93 18.56 -6.03 1.99
N SER A 94 19.86 -5.72 1.99
CA SER A 94 20.83 -6.45 1.16
C SER A 94 20.91 -7.95 1.47
N PHE A 95 20.68 -8.38 2.72
CA PHE A 95 20.72 -9.80 3.11
C PHE A 95 19.88 -10.10 4.37
N GLY A 96 19.39 -11.34 4.49
CA GLY A 96 19.05 -11.95 5.79
C GLY A 96 17.61 -11.79 6.30
N LEU A 97 16.65 -11.46 5.45
CA LEU A 97 15.23 -11.47 5.85
C LEU A 97 14.55 -12.76 5.38
N ASP A 98 13.95 -13.47 6.34
CA ASP A 98 13.06 -14.60 6.08
C ASP A 98 11.83 -14.18 5.24
N LYS A 99 11.25 -13.03 5.59
CA LYS A 99 10.14 -12.41 4.86
C LYS A 99 10.61 -11.21 4.04
N ASP A 100 11.21 -11.48 2.90
CA ASP A 100 11.69 -10.47 1.94
C ASP A 100 10.54 -9.85 1.10
N CYS A 101 10.87 -9.00 0.13
CA CYS A 101 9.87 -8.36 -0.73
C CYS A 101 9.00 -9.36 -1.52
N ARG A 102 9.54 -10.53 -1.88
CA ARG A 102 8.81 -11.59 -2.60
C ARG A 102 7.79 -12.24 -1.67
N TYR A 103 8.16 -12.49 -0.42
CA TYR A 103 7.21 -12.98 0.59
C TYR A 103 6.02 -12.03 0.70
N TRP A 104 6.27 -10.73 0.87
CA TRP A 104 5.20 -9.74 1.05
C TRP A 104 4.32 -9.58 -0.19
N LEU A 105 4.89 -9.64 -1.39
CA LEU A 105 4.09 -9.65 -2.62
C LEU A 105 3.21 -10.90 -2.71
N ASN A 106 3.76 -12.09 -2.50
CA ASN A 106 2.97 -13.33 -2.53
C ASN A 106 1.88 -13.34 -1.46
N ASN A 107 2.16 -12.79 -0.27
CA ASN A 107 1.17 -12.64 0.78
C ASN A 107 0.05 -11.68 0.39
N ALA A 108 0.38 -10.55 -0.24
CA ALA A 108 -0.60 -9.63 -0.80
C ALA A 108 -1.46 -10.30 -1.87
N VAL A 109 -0.86 -11.02 -2.83
CA VAL A 109 -1.60 -11.78 -3.86
C VAL A 109 -2.57 -12.76 -3.22
N ARG A 110 -2.11 -13.56 -2.24
CA ARG A 110 -2.95 -14.49 -1.49
C ARG A 110 -4.15 -13.81 -0.83
N LEU A 111 -3.92 -12.71 -0.12
CA LEU A 111 -4.98 -11.95 0.58
C LEU A 111 -5.97 -11.31 -0.41
N ALA A 112 -5.47 -10.74 -1.50
CA ALA A 112 -6.31 -10.16 -2.55
C ALA A 112 -7.17 -11.24 -3.24
N THR A 113 -6.63 -12.45 -3.45
CA THR A 113 -7.40 -13.59 -3.96
C THR A 113 -8.49 -14.02 -2.97
N GLN A 114 -8.18 -14.09 -1.67
CA GLN A 114 -9.16 -14.43 -0.62
C GLN A 114 -10.30 -13.42 -0.51
N LEU A 115 -9.97 -12.12 -0.63
CA LEU A 115 -10.94 -11.03 -0.66
C LEU A 115 -11.68 -10.91 -2.02
N GLY A 116 -11.29 -11.68 -3.03
CA GLY A 116 -11.95 -11.70 -4.33
C GLY A 116 -11.65 -10.50 -5.24
N LEU A 117 -10.60 -9.71 -4.96
CA LEU A 117 -10.24 -8.51 -5.75
C LEU A 117 -9.95 -8.80 -7.23
N HIS A 118 -9.60 -10.04 -7.56
CA HIS A 118 -9.35 -10.51 -8.92
C HIS A 118 -10.63 -10.77 -9.75
N ARG A 119 -11.83 -10.58 -9.18
CA ARG A 119 -13.12 -10.89 -9.81
C ARG A 119 -14.06 -9.69 -9.83
N LYS A 120 -14.53 -9.32 -11.01
CA LYS A 120 -15.47 -8.23 -11.29
C LYS A 120 -16.84 -8.46 -10.63
N GLN A 121 -17.21 -9.71 -10.42
CA GLN A 121 -18.45 -10.04 -9.72
C GLN A 121 -18.42 -9.57 -8.25
N MET A 122 -17.25 -9.56 -7.60
CA MET A 122 -17.14 -9.08 -6.23
C MET A 122 -17.28 -7.57 -6.16
N ALA A 123 -16.71 -6.85 -7.12
CA ALA A 123 -16.88 -5.40 -7.25
C ALA A 123 -18.37 -4.98 -7.28
N ARG A 124 -19.25 -5.77 -7.92
CA ARG A 124 -20.70 -5.48 -8.00
C ARG A 124 -21.47 -5.63 -6.69
N GLN A 125 -20.88 -6.28 -5.68
CA GLN A 125 -21.53 -6.52 -4.39
C GLN A 125 -21.10 -5.49 -3.32
N LEU A 126 -20.08 -4.70 -3.62
CA LEU A 126 -19.51 -3.70 -2.71
C LEU A 126 -20.18 -2.34 -2.94
N ASP A 127 -20.11 -1.47 -1.94
CA ASP A 127 -20.38 -0.05 -2.15
C ASP A 127 -19.32 0.56 -3.08
N MET A 128 -19.67 1.71 -3.67
CA MET A 128 -18.86 2.36 -4.70
C MET A 128 -17.46 2.74 -4.19
N GLU A 129 -17.34 3.22 -2.95
CA GLU A 129 -16.06 3.64 -2.37
C GLU A 129 -15.14 2.44 -2.10
N THR A 130 -15.70 1.36 -1.54
CA THR A 130 -14.93 0.12 -1.35
C THR A 130 -14.50 -0.48 -2.69
N GLN A 131 -15.37 -0.42 -3.71
CA GLN A 131 -15.05 -0.87 -5.06
C GLN A 131 -13.88 -0.07 -5.66
N LYS A 132 -13.93 1.26 -5.61
CA LYS A 132 -12.85 2.15 -6.08
C LYS A 132 -11.50 1.79 -5.44
N LEU A 133 -11.48 1.68 -4.11
CA LEU A 133 -10.27 1.31 -3.37
C LEU A 133 -9.75 -0.08 -3.73
N PHE A 134 -10.64 -1.06 -3.89
CA PHE A 134 -10.26 -2.44 -4.23
C PHE A 134 -9.68 -2.54 -5.64
N THR A 135 -10.28 -1.85 -6.61
CA THR A 135 -9.76 -1.71 -7.99
C THR A 135 -8.36 -1.09 -7.94
N ARG A 136 -8.20 0.03 -7.24
CA ARG A 136 -6.90 0.71 -7.07
C ARG A 136 -5.84 -0.20 -6.46
N ILE A 137 -6.15 -0.91 -5.37
CA ILE A 137 -5.23 -1.85 -4.71
C ILE A 137 -4.83 -2.99 -5.65
N PHE A 138 -5.80 -3.57 -6.37
CA PHE A 138 -5.53 -4.66 -7.30
C PHE A 138 -4.54 -4.24 -8.39
N TRP A 139 -4.76 -3.08 -9.01
CA TRP A 139 -3.88 -2.59 -10.06
C TRP A 139 -2.48 -2.24 -9.57
N VAL A 140 -2.36 -1.67 -8.37
CA VAL A 140 -1.04 -1.43 -7.74
C VAL A 140 -0.30 -2.75 -7.51
N MET A 141 -0.99 -3.77 -7.03
CA MET A 141 -0.42 -5.11 -6.83
C MET A 141 0.01 -5.75 -8.16
N PHE A 142 -0.84 -5.67 -9.18
CA PHE A 142 -0.57 -6.23 -10.50
C PHE A 142 0.68 -5.61 -11.14
N ASN A 143 0.79 -4.27 -11.11
CA ASN A 143 1.97 -3.56 -11.60
C ASN A 143 3.24 -3.98 -10.84
N LYS A 144 3.17 -4.18 -9.52
CA LYS A 144 4.32 -4.64 -8.72
C LYS A 144 4.75 -6.06 -9.09
N ASP A 145 3.80 -6.96 -9.35
CA ASP A 145 4.09 -8.34 -9.79
C ASP A 145 4.84 -8.36 -11.13
N VAL A 146 4.37 -7.57 -12.11
CA VAL A 146 5.04 -7.39 -13.40
C VAL A 146 6.44 -6.78 -13.23
N LEU A 147 6.56 -5.70 -12.45
CA LEU A 147 7.84 -5.03 -12.22
C LEU A 147 8.87 -5.94 -11.54
N MET A 148 8.44 -6.76 -10.58
CA MET A 148 9.32 -7.73 -9.92
C MET A 148 9.78 -8.84 -10.87
N ALA A 149 8.93 -9.30 -11.80
CA ALA A 149 9.30 -10.25 -12.82
C ALA A 149 10.32 -9.65 -13.82
N ILE A 150 10.02 -8.48 -14.38
CA ILE A 150 10.89 -7.82 -15.38
C ILE A 150 12.25 -7.44 -14.80
N SER A 151 12.28 -7.02 -13.52
CA SER A 151 13.54 -6.68 -12.85
C SER A 151 14.37 -7.90 -12.41
N GLY A 152 13.94 -9.12 -12.72
CA GLY A 152 14.62 -10.37 -12.33
C GLY A 152 14.58 -10.64 -10.83
N ARG A 153 13.72 -9.93 -10.07
CA ARG A 153 13.54 -10.14 -8.63
C ARG A 153 12.62 -11.33 -8.35
N ASN A 154 11.75 -11.68 -9.29
CA ASN A 154 10.93 -12.88 -9.22
C ASN A 154 11.02 -13.63 -10.56
N ASN A 155 11.08 -14.95 -10.51
CA ASN A 155 11.23 -15.77 -11.72
C ASN A 155 9.88 -16.03 -12.42
N VAL A 156 8.76 -15.88 -11.69
CA VAL A 156 7.42 -16.16 -12.17
C VAL A 156 6.46 -15.12 -11.61
N ARG A 157 5.52 -14.65 -12.44
CA ARG A 157 4.41 -13.79 -12.02
C ARG A 157 3.45 -14.55 -11.10
N GLY A 158 3.07 -13.94 -9.98
CA GLY A 158 2.08 -14.50 -9.06
C GLY A 158 0.64 -14.38 -9.58
N LEU A 159 0.37 -13.40 -10.44
CA LEU A 159 -0.94 -13.17 -11.04
C LEU A 159 -0.94 -13.63 -12.50
N ASN A 160 -1.94 -14.44 -12.86
CA ASN A 160 -2.17 -14.87 -14.23
C ASN A 160 -3.31 -14.05 -14.84
N ASP A 161 -3.01 -13.36 -15.93
CA ASP A 161 -3.93 -12.46 -16.64
C ASP A 161 -5.23 -13.17 -17.04
N ARG A 162 -5.16 -14.47 -17.38
CA ARG A 162 -6.34 -15.26 -17.78
C ARG A 162 -7.32 -15.52 -16.64
N HIS A 163 -6.89 -15.39 -15.39
CA HIS A 163 -7.70 -15.65 -14.20
C HIS A 163 -8.11 -14.37 -13.49
N CYS A 164 -7.75 -13.21 -14.03
CA CYS A 164 -8.09 -11.90 -13.48
C CYS A 164 -9.14 -11.24 -14.39
N ASP A 165 -10.33 -11.02 -13.85
CA ASP A 165 -11.40 -10.25 -14.51
C ASP A 165 -11.66 -9.06 -13.60
N VAL A 166 -10.85 -8.00 -13.69
CA VAL A 166 -10.99 -6.79 -12.86
C VAL A 166 -11.36 -5.63 -13.76
N LEU A 167 -12.15 -4.69 -13.23
CA LEU A 167 -12.46 -3.45 -13.94
C LEU A 167 -11.18 -2.69 -14.27
N GLU A 168 -11.15 -2.05 -15.43
CA GLU A 168 -10.07 -1.14 -15.77
C GLU A 168 -10.00 -0.02 -14.72
N LEU A 169 -8.78 0.44 -14.44
CA LEU A 169 -8.58 1.54 -13.51
C LEU A 169 -9.00 2.86 -14.15
N GLU A 170 -9.96 3.53 -13.56
CA GLU A 170 -10.44 4.84 -14.00
C GLU A 170 -9.93 5.97 -13.07
N VAL A 171 -10.16 7.23 -13.47
CA VAL A 171 -9.68 8.39 -12.69
C VAL A 171 -10.40 8.45 -11.34
N GLU A 172 -11.68 8.09 -11.35
CA GLU A 172 -12.61 8.06 -10.24
C GLU A 172 -12.19 7.05 -9.16
N ASP A 173 -11.51 5.96 -9.54
CA ASP A 173 -10.94 5.00 -8.60
C ASP A 173 -9.77 5.58 -7.78
N CYS A 174 -9.19 6.69 -8.27
CA CYS A 174 -8.04 7.36 -7.66
C CYS A 174 -8.43 8.64 -6.89
N THR A 175 -9.69 9.07 -7.00
CA THR A 175 -10.24 10.19 -6.23
C THR A 175 -10.79 9.68 -4.90
N GLU A 176 -10.56 10.44 -3.83
CA GLU A 176 -11.16 10.18 -2.52
C GLU A 176 -12.20 11.28 -2.31
N GLU A 177 -13.44 10.88 -2.00
CA GLU A 177 -14.51 11.85 -1.75
C GLU A 177 -14.36 12.42 -0.33
N ASP A 178 -14.09 13.72 -0.23
CA ASP A 178 -14.16 14.44 1.03
C ASP A 178 -15.63 14.55 1.45
N GLU A 179 -16.12 13.59 2.23
CA GLU A 179 -17.33 13.80 3.03
C GLU A 179 -17.05 14.93 4.03
N ALA A 180 -17.31 16.15 3.61
CA ALA A 180 -16.99 17.38 4.31
C ALA A 180 -17.71 17.47 5.66
N HIS A 181 -17.08 17.02 6.75
CA HIS A 181 -17.23 17.50 8.14
C HIS A 181 -15.95 17.09 8.90
N THR A 182 -15.06 18.00 9.30
CA THR A 182 -15.16 18.68 10.60
C THR A 182 -14.25 19.91 10.56
N GLN A 183 -14.83 21.07 10.89
CA GLN A 183 -14.09 22.27 11.27
C GLN A 183 -13.14 21.95 12.44
N ASP A 184 -12.00 22.63 12.48
CA ASP A 184 -11.18 22.78 13.69
C ASP A 184 -10.21 21.62 14.02
N SER A 185 -9.18 21.46 13.20
CA SER A 185 -7.87 20.94 13.60
C SER A 185 -6.86 21.39 12.54
N GLY A 186 -5.76 22.03 12.92
CA GLY A 186 -4.70 22.50 12.01
C GLY A 186 -3.90 21.37 11.33
N ALA A 187 -4.54 20.24 11.01
CA ALA A 187 -3.97 19.16 10.25
C ALA A 187 -4.03 19.51 8.76
N GLU A 188 -2.86 19.56 8.11
CA GLU A 188 -2.76 19.67 6.66
C GLU A 188 -3.66 18.62 5.97
N TYR A 189 -4.39 19.10 4.96
CA TYR A 189 -5.39 18.43 4.12
C TYR A 189 -5.05 16.99 3.70
N PRO A 190 -6.06 16.17 3.34
CA PRO A 190 -5.82 14.85 2.75
C PRO A 190 -4.94 14.99 1.51
N CYS A 191 -3.86 14.22 1.50
CA CYS A 191 -2.91 14.20 0.40
C CYS A 191 -3.49 13.35 -0.74
N THR A 192 -4.19 14.02 -1.64
CA THR A 192 -4.76 13.43 -2.85
C THR A 192 -3.69 13.23 -3.93
N LEU A 193 -3.92 12.28 -4.84
CA LEU A 193 -3.05 12.09 -6.00
C LEU A 193 -3.23 13.26 -6.96
N SER A 194 -2.12 13.82 -7.44
CA SER A 194 -2.18 14.84 -8.49
C SER A 194 -2.68 14.24 -9.82
N PRO A 195 -3.26 15.04 -10.72
CA PRO A 195 -3.73 14.53 -12.02
C PRO A 195 -2.65 13.76 -12.81
N VAL A 196 -1.39 14.22 -12.72
CA VAL A 196 -0.26 13.54 -13.36
C VAL A 196 0.03 12.19 -12.73
N GLN A 197 -0.08 12.06 -11.40
CA GLN A 197 0.12 10.79 -10.69
C GLN A 197 -0.99 9.79 -11.01
N VAL A 198 -2.24 10.24 -11.10
CA VAL A 198 -3.37 9.40 -11.53
C VAL A 198 -3.16 8.90 -12.96
N LEU A 199 -2.83 9.80 -13.89
CA LEU A 199 -2.54 9.41 -15.28
C LEU A 199 -1.36 8.44 -15.37
N TYR A 200 -0.30 8.65 -14.58
CA TYR A 200 0.82 7.73 -14.51
C TYR A 200 0.37 6.32 -14.09
N LEU A 201 -0.46 6.21 -13.06
CA LEU A 201 -0.98 4.92 -12.59
C LEU A 201 -1.81 4.21 -13.67
N ILE A 202 -2.71 4.94 -14.34
CA ILE A 202 -3.55 4.41 -15.43
C ILE A 202 -2.70 3.98 -16.65
N HIS A 203 -1.63 4.71 -16.98
CA HIS A 203 -0.77 4.29 -18.10
C HIS A 203 0.08 3.08 -17.73
N ASN A 204 0.52 2.97 -16.47
CA ASN A 204 1.24 1.80 -15.99
C ASN A 204 0.39 0.52 -16.06
N THR A 205 -0.90 0.57 -15.74
CA THR A 205 -1.77 -0.61 -15.88
C THR A 205 -1.81 -1.11 -17.32
N LYS A 206 -1.94 -0.20 -18.30
CA LYS A 206 -1.93 -0.52 -19.73
C LYS A 206 -0.62 -1.17 -20.18
N LEU A 207 0.51 -0.69 -19.67
CA LEU A 207 1.84 -1.28 -19.98
C LEU A 207 2.02 -2.67 -19.36
N SER A 208 1.39 -2.92 -18.22
CA SER A 208 1.49 -4.21 -17.53
C SER A 208 0.68 -5.34 -18.18
N HIS A 209 -0.16 -5.04 -19.18
CA HIS A 209 -0.96 -6.00 -19.94
C HIS A 209 -0.26 -6.63 -21.16
N ILE A 210 1.02 -6.33 -21.38
CA ILE A 210 1.82 -6.82 -22.53
C ILE A 210 2.39 -8.20 -22.22
#